data_AF-A0A814G9Q3-F1
#
_entry.id   AF-A0A814G9Q3-F1
#
_cell.length_a   1.000
_cell.length_b   1.000
_cell.length_c   1.000
_cell.angle_alpha   90.00
_cell.angle_beta   90.00
_cell.angle_gamma   90.00
#
_symmetry.space_group_name_H-M   'P 1'
#
loop_
_entity.id
_entity.type
_entity.pdbx_description
1 polymer ?
#
loop_
_entity_poly.entity_id
_entity_poly.type
_entity_poly.pdbx_seq_one_letter_code
_entity_poly.pdbx_strand_id
1 'polypeptide(L)'
;DRITPATTDADRDYVLNKCGINDKWPVITEPFIQWVIEDNFCNNRPPLENLSSYNVILTDNVEAYECMKMRLLNASHSAMCYLGYLMGYRYIHEIILDQDIKEYIEYLMNDEVTSTLPPVPGIDLNLYKTTLITRFSNSNIKDTAMRVCMDGASKFSKYLNPTVVEQLKSDKPKIHFSSLAIGAWLRYITGVDEQNRPIIISDSLADQLNLKEIANKIKPNVKHLLAVKQVFGELGTNEKFVDSVQQVVNLLYENGSKATLKQWLNMYKS
;
A
#
# COMPACT_ATOMS: atom_id res chain seq x y z
N ASP A 1 -1.16 11.40 -9.98
CA ASP A 1 -1.02 10.96 -8.58
C ASP A 1 -1.31 12.14 -7.64
N ARG A 2 -2.33 11.99 -6.80
CA ARG A 2 -2.74 12.99 -5.79
C ARG A 2 -3.70 12.33 -4.79
N ILE A 3 -3.31 12.28 -3.53
CA ILE A 3 -4.17 11.76 -2.45
C ILE A 3 -5.36 12.72 -2.27
N THR A 4 -6.56 12.15 -2.44
CA THR A 4 -7.83 12.87 -2.46
C THR A 4 -8.85 12.01 -1.69
N PRO A 5 -9.01 12.21 -0.37
CA PRO A 5 -10.02 11.53 0.43
C PRO A 5 -11.44 11.87 -0.04
N ALA A 6 -12.42 11.09 0.42
CA ALA A 6 -13.82 11.41 0.21
C ALA A 6 -14.22 12.62 1.08
N THR A 7 -14.98 13.55 0.50
CA THR A 7 -15.49 14.74 1.20
C THR A 7 -16.41 14.34 2.37
N THR A 8 -16.15 14.91 3.55
CA THR A 8 -16.96 14.75 4.77
C THR A 8 -17.72 16.04 5.12
N ASP A 9 -18.65 15.97 6.08
CA ASP A 9 -19.29 17.17 6.64
C ASP A 9 -18.26 18.11 7.30
N ALA A 10 -17.25 17.55 7.96
CA ALA A 10 -16.18 18.33 8.57
C ALA A 10 -15.38 19.13 7.52
N ASP A 11 -15.20 18.59 6.31
CA ASP A 11 -14.53 19.30 5.21
C ASP A 11 -15.38 20.45 4.67
N ARG A 12 -16.71 20.25 4.55
CA ARG A 12 -17.65 21.32 4.18
C ARG A 12 -17.60 22.46 5.20
N ASP A 13 -17.67 22.12 6.48
CA ASP A 13 -17.57 23.10 7.56
C ASP A 13 -16.21 23.80 7.57
N TYR A 14 -15.13 23.08 7.31
CA TYR A 14 -13.80 23.65 7.20
C TYR A 14 -13.72 24.70 6.08
N VAL A 15 -14.20 24.39 4.87
CA VAL A 15 -14.19 25.32 3.73
C VAL A 15 -15.06 26.54 3.99
N LEU A 16 -16.26 26.36 4.58
CA LEU A 16 -17.10 27.47 4.99
C LEU A 16 -16.38 28.39 5.99
N ASN A 17 -15.80 27.82 7.04
CA ASN A 17 -15.16 28.58 8.11
C ASN A 17 -13.84 29.25 7.69
N LYS A 18 -13.07 28.62 6.78
CA LYS A 18 -11.75 29.14 6.36
C LYS A 18 -11.81 30.04 5.14
N CYS A 19 -12.69 29.73 4.19
CA CYS A 19 -12.77 30.44 2.92
C CYS A 19 -14.00 31.35 2.83
N GLY A 20 -14.98 31.21 3.74
CA GLY A 20 -16.27 31.93 3.64
C GLY A 20 -17.18 31.40 2.54
N ILE A 21 -16.87 30.23 1.96
CA ILE A 21 -17.59 29.66 0.82
C ILE A 21 -18.43 28.48 1.30
N ASN A 22 -19.75 28.56 1.12
CA ASN A 22 -20.67 27.46 1.39
C ASN A 22 -20.71 26.48 0.20
N ASP A 23 -19.58 25.82 -0.05
CA ASP A 23 -19.47 24.78 -1.07
C ASP A 23 -20.14 23.49 -0.57
N LYS A 24 -21.10 22.97 -1.35
CA LYS A 24 -21.80 21.72 -1.01
C LYS A 24 -20.97 20.48 -1.30
N TRP A 25 -19.95 20.59 -2.14
CA TRP A 25 -19.10 19.46 -2.48
C TRP A 25 -17.66 19.88 -2.75
N PRO A 26 -16.95 20.41 -1.74
CA PRO A 26 -15.54 20.72 -1.88
C PRO A 26 -14.73 19.44 -2.03
N VAL A 27 -13.60 19.53 -2.74
CA VAL A 27 -12.63 18.43 -2.86
C VAL A 27 -11.36 18.82 -2.12
N ILE A 28 -11.05 18.08 -1.05
CA ILE A 28 -9.82 18.26 -0.28
C ILE A 28 -8.74 17.34 -0.85
N THR A 29 -7.54 17.88 -1.06
CA THR A 29 -6.40 17.15 -1.64
C THR A 29 -5.12 17.50 -0.92
N GLU A 30 -4.11 16.64 -1.04
CA GLU A 30 -2.75 17.04 -0.69
C GLU A 30 -2.19 18.11 -1.65
N PRO A 31 -1.16 18.88 -1.22
CA PRO A 31 -0.48 19.83 -2.10
C PRO A 31 0.25 19.14 -3.26
N PHE A 32 0.81 17.94 -3.02
CA PHE A 32 1.50 17.20 -4.07
C PHE A 32 0.54 16.83 -5.21
N ILE A 33 0.99 17.05 -6.43
CA ILE A 33 0.32 16.59 -7.65
C ILE A 33 1.41 16.16 -8.63
N GLN A 34 1.12 15.12 -9.40
CA GLN A 34 1.93 14.69 -10.53
C GLN A 34 1.02 14.12 -11.61
N TRP A 35 1.31 14.41 -12.88
CA TRP A 35 0.60 13.83 -14.01
C TRP A 35 1.59 13.43 -15.09
N VAL A 36 1.79 12.13 -15.27
CA VAL A 36 2.62 11.58 -16.35
C VAL A 36 1.70 11.12 -17.48
N ILE A 37 2.00 11.53 -18.70
CA ILE A 37 1.15 11.29 -19.86
C ILE A 37 2.02 10.85 -21.03
N GLU A 38 1.57 9.82 -21.75
CA GLU A 38 2.17 9.48 -23.04
C GLU A 38 1.81 10.56 -24.06
N ASP A 39 2.81 11.15 -24.74
CA ASP A 39 2.56 12.25 -25.68
C ASP A 39 2.07 11.74 -27.05
N ASN A 40 0.95 11.02 -27.03
CA ASN A 40 0.40 10.29 -28.17
C ASN A 40 -1.09 10.60 -28.35
N PHE A 41 -1.37 11.77 -28.93
CA PHE A 41 -2.73 12.28 -29.09
C PHE A 41 -3.14 12.24 -30.57
N CYS A 42 -4.34 11.72 -30.85
CA CYS A 42 -4.87 11.63 -32.22
C CYS A 42 -5.29 12.99 -32.82
N ASN A 43 -5.28 14.05 -32.02
CA ASN A 43 -5.58 15.42 -32.43
C ASN A 43 -4.82 16.39 -31.51
N ASN A 44 -5.02 17.70 -31.70
CA ASN A 44 -4.46 18.73 -30.84
C ASN A 44 -4.81 18.50 -29.36
N ARG A 45 -3.85 18.80 -28.48
CA ARG A 45 -4.01 18.79 -27.03
C ARG A 45 -3.63 20.15 -26.44
N PRO A 46 -4.04 20.46 -25.19
CA PRO A 46 -3.49 21.59 -24.46
C PRO A 46 -1.95 21.56 -24.42
N PRO A 47 -1.28 22.71 -24.26
CA PRO A 47 0.19 22.78 -24.17
C PRO A 47 0.66 22.31 -22.78
N LEU A 48 0.53 21.01 -22.52
CA LEU A 48 0.81 20.36 -21.23
C LEU A 48 2.28 20.50 -20.81
N GLU A 49 3.18 20.69 -21.77
CA GLU A 49 4.60 21.01 -21.54
C GLU A 49 4.80 22.29 -20.72
N ASN A 50 3.87 23.25 -20.82
CA ASN A 50 3.90 24.50 -20.04
C ASN A 50 3.55 24.29 -18.56
N LEU A 51 3.12 23.09 -18.17
CA LEU A 51 2.72 22.74 -16.81
C LEU A 51 3.79 21.91 -16.08
N SER A 52 5.02 21.85 -16.59
CA SER A 52 6.13 21.12 -15.96
C SER A 52 6.43 21.57 -14.53
N SER A 53 6.19 22.85 -14.20
CA SER A 53 6.27 23.38 -12.83
C SER A 53 5.23 22.81 -11.86
N TYR A 54 4.20 22.14 -12.37
CA TYR A 54 3.19 21.40 -11.61
C TYR A 54 3.38 19.87 -11.68
N ASN A 55 4.60 19.41 -12.02
CA ASN A 55 4.94 18.00 -12.21
C ASN A 55 4.09 17.30 -13.28
N VAL A 56 3.73 18.02 -14.35
CA VAL A 56 3.19 17.41 -15.58
C VAL A 56 4.37 16.97 -16.44
N ILE A 57 4.43 15.68 -16.76
CA ILE A 57 5.52 15.04 -17.49
C ILE A 57 4.94 14.38 -18.74
N LEU A 58 5.42 14.80 -19.90
CA LEU A 58 5.19 14.11 -21.16
C LEU A 58 6.32 13.11 -21.38
N THR A 59 5.98 11.89 -21.80
CA THR A 59 6.93 10.78 -21.97
C THR A 59 6.49 9.87 -23.11
N ASP A 60 7.40 9.07 -23.63
CA ASP A 60 7.08 7.97 -24.56
C ASP A 60 6.89 6.63 -23.82
N ASN A 61 7.12 6.61 -22.50
CA ASN A 61 7.02 5.42 -21.67
C ASN A 61 6.36 5.76 -20.34
N VAL A 62 5.03 5.77 -20.31
CA VAL A 62 4.24 6.00 -19.09
C VAL A 62 4.29 4.80 -18.14
N GLU A 63 4.46 3.59 -18.68
CA GLU A 63 4.47 2.33 -17.93
C GLU A 63 5.56 2.29 -16.85
N ALA A 64 6.75 2.84 -17.11
CA ALA A 64 7.82 2.92 -16.13
C ALA A 64 7.43 3.76 -14.89
N TYR A 65 6.75 4.90 -15.11
CA TYR A 65 6.29 5.78 -14.03
C TYR A 65 5.11 5.16 -13.28
N GLU A 66 4.19 4.50 -13.99
CA GLU A 66 3.10 3.76 -13.37
C GLU A 66 3.65 2.64 -12.48
N CYS A 67 4.57 1.81 -12.99
CA CYS A 67 5.22 0.73 -12.24
C CYS A 67 5.88 1.25 -10.96
N MET A 68 6.66 2.35 -11.07
CA MET A 68 7.27 3.03 -9.93
C MET A 68 6.22 3.44 -8.88
N LYS A 69 5.17 4.16 -9.29
CA LYS A 69 4.13 4.63 -8.37
C LYS A 69 3.37 3.47 -7.74
N MET A 70 3.05 2.44 -8.51
CA MET A 70 2.29 1.27 -8.03
C MET A 70 3.09 0.49 -6.99
N ARG A 71 4.38 0.28 -7.21
CA ARG A 71 5.20 -0.51 -6.27
C ARG A 71 5.74 0.31 -5.10
N LEU A 72 6.10 1.59 -5.27
CA LEU A 72 6.62 2.41 -4.17
C LEU A 72 5.51 3.07 -3.35
N LEU A 73 4.52 3.72 -3.99
CA LEU A 73 3.45 4.38 -3.26
C LEU A 73 2.36 3.39 -2.86
N ASN A 74 1.71 2.76 -3.84
CA ASN A 74 0.50 1.99 -3.54
C ASN A 74 0.78 0.72 -2.72
N ALA A 75 1.89 0.02 -3.01
CA ALA A 75 2.26 -1.16 -2.23
C ALA A 75 2.62 -0.79 -0.80
N SER A 76 3.46 0.22 -0.58
CA SER A 76 3.81 0.70 0.78
C SER A 76 2.59 1.18 1.56
N HIS A 77 1.67 1.89 0.89
CA HIS A 77 0.43 2.36 1.49
C HIS A 77 -0.43 1.20 1.98
N SER A 78 -0.55 0.14 1.17
CA SER A 78 -1.27 -1.08 1.55
C SER A 78 -0.53 -1.85 2.66
N ALA A 79 0.79 -1.99 2.55
CA ALA A 79 1.64 -2.71 3.47
C ALA A 79 1.55 -2.18 4.91
N MET A 80 1.68 -0.86 5.10
CA MET A 80 1.54 -0.26 6.43
C MET A 80 0.10 -0.27 6.94
N CYS A 81 -0.90 -0.15 6.05
CA CYS A 81 -2.29 0.02 6.44
C CYS A 81 -2.81 -1.17 7.24
N TYR A 82 -2.64 -2.39 6.74
CA TYR A 82 -3.21 -3.57 7.41
C TYR A 82 -2.60 -3.80 8.78
N LEU A 83 -1.27 -3.68 8.88
CA LEU A 83 -0.55 -3.85 10.13
C LEU A 83 -0.89 -2.72 11.12
N GLY A 84 -0.87 -1.46 10.66
CA GLY A 84 -1.22 -0.32 11.49
C GLY A 84 -2.68 -0.33 11.98
N TYR A 85 -3.62 -0.80 11.15
CA TYR A 85 -5.01 -0.96 11.55
C TYR A 85 -5.16 -2.00 12.67
N LEU A 86 -4.48 -3.15 12.55
CA LEU A 86 -4.47 -4.20 13.58
C LEU A 86 -3.86 -3.71 14.90
N MET A 87 -2.84 -2.85 14.84
CA MET A 87 -2.27 -2.16 16.01
C MET A 87 -3.21 -1.12 16.64
N GLY A 88 -4.34 -0.80 15.99
CA GLY A 88 -5.36 0.11 16.52
C GLY A 88 -5.35 1.53 15.95
N TYR A 89 -4.40 1.86 15.06
CA TYR A 89 -4.38 3.17 14.38
C TYR A 89 -5.54 3.29 13.38
N ARG A 90 -5.95 4.53 13.08
CA ARG A 90 -7.12 4.78 12.20
C ARG A 90 -6.82 5.73 11.06
N TYR A 91 -5.75 6.51 11.15
CA TYR A 91 -5.29 7.38 10.08
C TYR A 91 -3.88 7.04 9.63
N ILE A 92 -3.61 7.27 8.35
CA ILE A 92 -2.32 6.96 7.73
C ILE A 92 -1.18 7.75 8.36
N HIS A 93 -1.42 9.02 8.70
CA HIS A 93 -0.43 9.85 9.36
C HIS A 93 -0.08 9.33 10.77
N GLU A 94 -0.99 8.68 11.48
CA GLU A 94 -0.69 8.05 12.78
C GLU A 94 0.19 6.81 12.56
N ILE A 95 -0.15 6.00 11.56
CA ILE A 95 0.53 4.76 11.22
C ILE A 95 1.99 5.03 10.87
N ILE A 96 2.26 5.98 9.96
CA ILE A 96 3.63 6.24 9.49
C ILE A 96 4.50 7.00 10.51
N LEU A 97 3.90 7.58 11.56
CA LEU A 97 4.65 8.22 12.65
C LEU A 97 5.17 7.21 13.69
N ASP A 98 4.64 5.98 13.70
CA ASP A 98 5.24 4.87 14.44
C ASP A 98 6.60 4.51 13.83
N GLN A 99 7.65 4.56 14.63
CA GLN A 99 9.03 4.42 14.15
C GLN A 99 9.30 3.03 13.54
N ASP A 100 8.73 1.98 14.12
CA ASP A 100 8.92 0.62 13.62
C ASP A 100 8.22 0.47 12.25
N ILE A 101 7.04 1.09 12.07
CA ILE A 101 6.32 1.07 10.78
C ILE A 101 7.06 1.90 9.73
N LYS A 102 7.56 3.09 10.10
CA LYS A 102 8.34 3.92 9.19
C LYS A 102 9.57 3.17 8.68
N GLU A 103 10.32 2.56 9.59
CA GLU A 103 11.51 1.78 9.25
C GLU A 103 11.17 0.59 8.36
N TYR A 104 10.08 -0.13 8.67
CA TYR A 104 9.56 -1.19 7.81
C TYR A 104 9.28 -0.73 6.38
N ILE A 105 8.61 0.40 6.21
CA ILE A 105 8.28 0.93 4.88
C ILE A 105 9.52 1.44 4.14
N GLU A 106 10.48 2.04 4.85
CA GLU A 106 11.76 2.42 4.28
C GLU A 106 12.53 1.19 3.76
N TYR A 107 12.62 0.11 4.54
CA TYR A 107 13.26 -1.13 4.08
C TYR A 107 12.51 -1.79 2.92
N LEU A 108 11.18 -1.86 2.97
CA LEU A 108 10.39 -2.40 1.85
C LEU A 108 10.70 -1.65 0.55
N MET A 109 10.68 -0.32 0.59
CA MET A 109 10.95 0.51 -0.59
C MET A 109 12.38 0.38 -1.08
N ASN A 110 13.35 0.41 -0.17
CA ASN A 110 14.78 0.41 -0.51
C ASN A 110 15.26 -0.96 -0.98
N ASP A 111 14.95 -2.00 -0.22
CA ASP A 111 15.62 -3.28 -0.33
C ASP A 111 14.86 -4.27 -1.21
N GLU A 112 13.53 -4.21 -1.22
CA GLU A 112 12.69 -5.13 -1.99
C GLU A 112 12.14 -4.51 -3.26
N VAL A 113 11.65 -3.27 -3.20
CA VAL A 113 10.96 -2.66 -4.35
C VAL A 113 11.94 -2.06 -5.35
N THR A 114 12.88 -1.23 -4.91
CA THR A 114 13.71 -0.37 -5.80
C THR A 114 14.42 -1.18 -6.88
N SER A 115 15.01 -2.34 -6.55
CA SER A 115 15.73 -3.18 -7.53
C SER A 115 14.84 -3.86 -8.57
N THR A 116 13.52 -3.83 -8.39
CA THR A 116 12.54 -4.46 -9.31
C THR A 116 11.94 -3.47 -10.30
N LEU A 117 12.28 -2.18 -10.17
CA LEU A 117 11.75 -1.12 -11.02
C LEU A 117 12.54 -1.01 -12.33
N PRO A 118 11.86 -0.76 -13.46
CA PRO A 118 12.56 -0.33 -14.67
C PRO A 118 13.20 1.05 -14.44
N PRO A 119 14.17 1.46 -15.28
CA PRO A 119 14.65 2.83 -15.29
C PRO A 119 13.51 3.83 -15.49
N VAL A 120 13.46 4.88 -14.67
CA VAL A 120 12.45 5.94 -14.75
C VAL A 120 13.15 7.26 -15.07
N PRO A 121 13.16 7.70 -16.34
CA PRO A 121 13.88 8.89 -16.75
C PRO A 121 13.51 10.13 -15.92
N GLY A 122 14.50 10.91 -15.51
CA GLY A 122 14.28 12.18 -14.80
C GLY A 122 13.77 12.07 -13.37
N ILE A 123 13.61 10.86 -12.81
CA ILE A 123 13.18 10.67 -11.42
C ILE A 123 14.35 10.20 -10.54
N ASP A 124 14.63 10.97 -9.49
CA ASP A 124 15.42 10.50 -8.36
C ASP A 124 14.54 9.65 -7.43
N LEU A 125 14.77 8.34 -7.43
CA LEU A 125 14.00 7.40 -6.61
C LEU A 125 14.19 7.62 -5.11
N ASN A 126 15.34 8.09 -4.65
CA ASN A 126 15.58 8.35 -3.22
C ASN A 126 14.80 9.58 -2.76
N LEU A 127 14.80 10.64 -3.57
CA LEU A 127 13.97 11.82 -3.33
C LEU A 127 12.48 11.46 -3.40
N TYR A 128 12.08 10.63 -4.36
CA TYR A 128 10.70 10.17 -4.49
C TYR A 128 10.25 9.41 -3.24
N LYS A 129 11.02 8.43 -2.76
CA LYS A 129 10.74 7.68 -1.52
C LYS A 129 10.62 8.60 -0.31
N THR A 130 11.52 9.57 -0.16
CA THR A 130 11.47 10.57 0.92
C THR A 130 10.19 11.43 0.84
N THR A 131 9.80 11.79 -0.38
CA THR A 131 8.55 12.52 -0.65
C THR A 131 7.34 11.68 -0.25
N LEU A 132 7.34 10.37 -0.50
CA LEU A 132 6.24 9.48 -0.09
C LEU A 132 6.07 9.45 1.43
N ILE A 133 7.15 9.31 2.21
CA ILE A 133 7.08 9.35 3.67
C ILE A 133 6.50 10.67 4.16
N THR A 134 6.93 11.79 3.55
CA THR A 134 6.42 13.13 3.87
C THR A 134 4.93 13.26 3.58
N ARG A 135 4.48 12.74 2.43
CA ARG A 135 3.06 12.74 2.02
C ARG A 135 2.20 11.89 2.94
N PHE A 136 2.65 10.69 3.31
CA PHE A 136 1.94 9.84 4.26
C PHE A 136 1.82 10.49 5.65
N SER A 137 2.81 11.30 6.05
CA SER A 137 2.84 11.99 7.34
C SER A 137 1.89 13.19 7.43
N ASN A 138 1.20 13.56 6.34
CA ASN A 138 0.35 14.74 6.30
C ASN A 138 -0.97 14.53 7.07
N SER A 139 -1.01 15.03 8.31
CA SER A 139 -2.17 14.94 9.20
C SER A 139 -3.39 15.74 8.73
N ASN A 140 -3.21 16.76 7.89
CA ASN A 140 -4.31 17.58 7.39
C ASN A 140 -5.25 16.83 6.44
N ILE A 141 -4.76 15.75 5.80
CA ILE A 141 -5.55 14.95 4.86
C ILE A 141 -6.50 14.01 5.58
N LYS A 142 -6.19 13.63 6.84
CA LYS A 142 -6.98 12.66 7.60
C LYS A 142 -7.34 11.41 6.78
N ASP A 143 -6.39 10.94 5.98
CA ASP A 143 -6.58 9.73 5.17
C ASP A 143 -6.81 8.53 6.09
N THR A 144 -7.95 7.85 5.95
CA THR A 144 -8.33 6.78 6.87
C THR A 144 -7.70 5.46 6.44
N ALA A 145 -7.21 4.70 7.41
CA ALA A 145 -6.72 3.34 7.20
C ALA A 145 -7.82 2.47 6.56
N MET A 146 -9.07 2.58 7.02
CA MET A 146 -10.17 1.81 6.44
C MET A 146 -10.33 2.03 4.93
N ARG A 147 -10.20 3.27 4.45
CA ARG A 147 -10.27 3.58 3.01
C ARG A 147 -9.11 2.93 2.24
N VAL A 148 -7.91 2.99 2.80
CA VAL A 148 -6.70 2.45 2.17
C VAL A 148 -6.71 0.93 2.13
N CYS A 149 -7.27 0.30 3.17
CA CYS A 149 -7.38 -1.15 3.30
C CYS A 149 -8.54 -1.77 2.48
N MET A 150 -9.34 -0.97 1.75
CA MET A 150 -10.36 -1.49 0.82
C MET A 150 -9.74 -2.24 -0.37
N ASP A 151 -10.45 -3.23 -0.91
CA ASP A 151 -10.07 -3.99 -2.13
C ASP A 151 -8.66 -4.58 -2.11
N GLY A 152 -8.21 -5.05 -0.93
CA GLY A 152 -6.87 -5.60 -0.71
C GLY A 152 -6.48 -6.70 -1.69
N ALA A 153 -7.38 -7.64 -1.98
CA ALA A 153 -7.14 -8.73 -2.92
C ALA A 153 -6.75 -8.21 -4.31
N SER A 154 -7.46 -7.20 -4.81
CA SER A 154 -7.17 -6.58 -6.12
C SER A 154 -5.94 -5.65 -6.08
N LYS A 155 -5.64 -5.07 -4.91
CA LYS A 155 -4.47 -4.20 -4.72
C LYS A 155 -3.18 -4.99 -4.66
N PHE A 156 -3.11 -6.07 -3.88
CA PHE A 156 -1.89 -6.87 -3.76
C PHE A 156 -1.47 -7.47 -5.11
N SER A 157 -2.42 -7.98 -5.89
CA SER A 157 -2.14 -8.54 -7.22
C SER A 157 -1.50 -7.52 -8.16
N LYS A 158 -1.88 -6.24 -8.07
CA LYS A 158 -1.37 -5.16 -8.92
C LYS A 158 -0.14 -4.46 -8.36
N TYR A 159 0.00 -4.36 -7.05
CA TYR A 159 0.98 -3.48 -6.41
C TYR A 159 2.21 -4.23 -5.89
N LEU A 160 2.01 -5.23 -5.03
CA LEU A 160 3.11 -5.87 -4.29
C LEU A 160 3.51 -7.22 -4.88
N ASN A 161 2.56 -8.03 -5.34
CA ASN A 161 2.84 -9.35 -5.91
C ASN A 161 3.85 -9.29 -7.08
N PRO A 162 3.82 -8.29 -7.98
CA PRO A 162 4.85 -8.15 -9.00
C PRO A 162 6.27 -7.95 -8.45
N THR A 163 6.43 -7.27 -7.31
CA THR A 163 7.72 -7.14 -6.61
C THR A 163 8.20 -8.51 -6.11
N VAL A 164 7.31 -9.28 -5.47
CA VAL A 164 7.64 -10.62 -4.96
C VAL A 164 8.04 -11.55 -6.10
N VAL A 165 7.29 -11.54 -7.20
CA VAL A 165 7.59 -12.34 -8.40
C VAL A 165 8.98 -12.02 -8.94
N GLU A 166 9.34 -10.73 -9.03
CA GLU A 166 10.66 -10.33 -9.52
C GLU A 166 11.79 -10.72 -8.56
N GLN A 167 11.59 -10.52 -7.26
CA GLN A 167 12.56 -10.91 -6.24
C GLN A 167 12.84 -12.42 -6.26
N LEU A 168 11.81 -13.25 -6.43
CA LEU A 168 11.93 -14.70 -6.50
C LEU A 168 12.70 -15.24 -7.72
N LYS A 169 12.98 -14.40 -8.73
CA LYS A 169 13.88 -14.77 -9.84
C LYS A 169 15.36 -14.67 -9.46
N SER A 170 15.70 -13.98 -8.38
CA SER A 170 17.07 -13.86 -7.88
C SER A 170 17.47 -15.08 -7.06
N ASP A 171 18.76 -15.40 -7.04
CA ASP A 171 19.32 -16.44 -6.16
C ASP A 171 19.15 -16.10 -4.66
N LYS A 172 19.10 -14.80 -4.34
CA LYS A 172 18.92 -14.27 -2.98
C LYS A 172 17.69 -13.37 -2.93
N PRO A 173 16.48 -13.95 -2.98
CA PRO A 173 15.24 -13.20 -3.04
C PRO A 173 15.03 -12.40 -1.75
N LYS A 174 14.69 -11.12 -1.88
CA LYS A 174 14.31 -10.26 -0.75
C LYS A 174 12.80 -10.11 -0.70
N ILE A 175 12.15 -10.92 0.13
CA ILE A 175 10.69 -11.00 0.26
C ILE A 175 10.21 -10.81 1.72
N HIS A 176 11.13 -10.50 2.62
CA HIS A 176 10.92 -10.45 4.07
C HIS A 176 9.76 -9.52 4.46
N PHE A 177 9.78 -8.29 3.97
CA PHE A 177 8.82 -7.23 4.25
C PHE A 177 7.56 -7.32 3.39
N SER A 178 7.67 -7.86 2.19
CA SER A 178 6.52 -8.24 1.37
C SER A 178 5.70 -9.35 2.03
N SER A 179 6.36 -10.36 2.61
CA SER A 179 5.70 -11.42 3.39
C SER A 179 4.99 -10.84 4.62
N LEU A 180 5.58 -9.85 5.29
CA LEU A 180 4.93 -9.15 6.41
C LEU A 180 3.63 -8.45 5.97
N ALA A 181 3.66 -7.74 4.84
CA ALA A 181 2.50 -7.04 4.30
C ALA A 181 1.35 -8.01 3.99
N ILE A 182 1.67 -9.12 3.31
CA ILE A 182 0.70 -10.12 2.91
C ILE A 182 0.17 -10.87 4.13
N GLY A 183 1.02 -11.25 5.08
CA GLY A 183 0.60 -11.88 6.33
C GLY A 183 -0.32 -10.98 7.16
N ALA A 184 -0.03 -9.68 7.25
CA ALA A 184 -0.88 -8.71 7.92
C ALA A 184 -2.25 -8.59 7.24
N TRP A 185 -2.30 -8.59 5.90
CA TRP A 185 -3.57 -8.63 5.17
C TRP A 185 -4.35 -9.92 5.43
N LEU A 186 -3.71 -11.09 5.38
CA LEU A 186 -4.35 -12.36 5.68
C LEU A 186 -4.90 -12.41 7.12
N ARG A 187 -4.21 -11.78 8.08
CA ARG A 187 -4.72 -11.61 9.45
C ARG A 187 -5.90 -10.64 9.50
N TYR A 188 -5.85 -9.53 8.77
CA TYR A 188 -6.89 -8.51 8.70
C TYR A 188 -8.21 -9.04 8.12
N ILE A 189 -8.16 -9.80 7.00
CA ILE A 189 -9.36 -10.30 6.31
C ILE A 189 -10.21 -11.27 7.14
N THR A 190 -9.69 -11.77 8.27
CA THR A 190 -10.47 -12.57 9.22
C THR A 190 -11.57 -11.76 9.90
N GLY A 191 -11.50 -10.42 9.85
CA GLY A 191 -12.60 -9.54 10.23
C GLY A 191 -12.67 -9.19 11.72
N VAL A 192 -11.59 -9.41 12.49
CA VAL A 192 -11.51 -9.05 13.91
C VAL A 192 -10.13 -8.47 14.21
N ASP A 193 -10.07 -7.29 14.84
CA ASP A 193 -8.81 -6.64 15.22
C ASP A 193 -8.20 -7.23 16.50
N GLU A 194 -7.05 -6.72 16.94
CA GLU A 194 -6.36 -7.22 18.14
C GLU A 194 -7.01 -6.77 19.46
N GLN A 195 -8.02 -5.90 19.38
CA GLN A 195 -8.84 -5.48 20.51
C GLN A 195 -10.21 -6.19 20.52
N ASN A 196 -10.34 -7.28 19.76
CA ASN A 196 -11.58 -8.06 19.59
C ASN A 196 -12.75 -7.26 19.00
N ARG A 197 -12.48 -6.18 18.27
CA ARG A 197 -13.52 -5.40 17.59
C ARG A 197 -13.72 -5.92 16.16
N PRO A 198 -14.96 -5.92 15.65
CA PRO A 198 -15.22 -6.35 14.29
C PRO A 198 -14.59 -5.39 13.29
N ILE A 199 -14.01 -5.94 12.23
CA ILE A 199 -13.51 -5.23 11.06
C ILE A 199 -14.49 -5.46 9.91
N ILE A 200 -14.98 -4.36 9.33
CA ILE A 200 -15.75 -4.40 8.10
C ILE A 200 -14.76 -4.58 6.95
N ILE A 201 -14.82 -5.74 6.31
CA ILE A 201 -14.03 -6.02 5.11
C ILE A 201 -14.81 -5.49 3.92
N SER A 202 -14.24 -4.50 3.23
CA SER A 202 -14.77 -3.95 1.99
C SER A 202 -13.82 -4.34 0.86
N ASP A 203 -14.05 -5.50 0.25
CA ASP A 203 -13.20 -6.04 -0.80
C ASP A 203 -14.01 -6.92 -1.74
N SER A 204 -14.36 -6.38 -2.90
CA SER A 204 -15.26 -7.06 -3.84
C SER A 204 -14.72 -8.40 -4.33
N LEU A 205 -13.39 -8.53 -4.48
CA LEU A 205 -12.79 -9.77 -4.97
C LEU A 205 -12.67 -10.80 -3.83
N ALA A 206 -12.33 -10.35 -2.62
CA ALA A 206 -12.31 -11.23 -1.45
C ALA A 206 -13.69 -11.80 -1.12
N ASP A 207 -14.75 -10.99 -1.28
CA ASP A 207 -16.13 -11.42 -1.09
C ASP A 207 -16.54 -12.47 -2.15
N GLN A 208 -16.27 -12.22 -3.43
CA GLN A 208 -16.54 -13.19 -4.51
C GLN A 208 -15.83 -14.53 -4.31
N LEU A 209 -14.64 -14.51 -3.70
CA LEU A 209 -13.82 -15.69 -3.46
C LEU A 209 -14.00 -16.28 -2.04
N ASN A 210 -14.93 -15.73 -1.24
CA ASN A 210 -15.20 -16.13 0.16
C ASN A 210 -13.93 -16.17 1.04
N LEU A 211 -12.96 -15.28 0.81
CA LEU A 211 -11.65 -15.34 1.47
C LEU A 211 -11.75 -15.17 2.99
N LYS A 212 -12.66 -14.32 3.47
CA LYS A 212 -12.91 -14.11 4.91
C LYS A 212 -13.37 -15.39 5.60
N GLU A 213 -14.29 -16.13 4.98
CA GLU A 213 -14.80 -17.38 5.54
C GLU A 213 -13.70 -18.45 5.56
N ILE A 214 -12.99 -18.60 4.45
CA ILE A 214 -11.85 -19.52 4.33
C ILE A 214 -10.81 -19.19 5.40
N ALA A 215 -10.38 -17.93 5.50
CA ALA A 215 -9.39 -17.49 6.47
C ALA A 215 -9.81 -17.78 7.92
N ASN A 216 -11.09 -17.59 8.26
CA ASN A 216 -11.58 -17.93 9.60
C ASN A 216 -11.58 -19.42 9.90
N LYS A 217 -11.81 -20.27 8.88
CA LYS A 217 -11.86 -21.73 9.04
C LYS A 217 -10.48 -22.35 9.18
N ILE A 218 -9.48 -21.83 8.48
CA ILE A 218 -8.15 -22.47 8.38
C ILE A 218 -7.06 -21.76 9.18
N LYS A 219 -7.34 -20.60 9.78
CA LYS A 219 -6.33 -19.84 10.54
C LYS A 219 -5.65 -20.72 11.60
N PRO A 220 -4.32 -20.57 11.78
CA PRO A 220 -3.42 -19.62 11.11
C PRO A 220 -2.82 -20.12 9.77
N ASN A 221 -3.32 -21.21 9.17
CA ASN A 221 -2.74 -21.77 7.94
C ASN A 221 -2.96 -20.86 6.71
N VAL A 222 -1.89 -20.54 5.98
CA VAL A 222 -1.95 -19.62 4.83
C VAL A 222 -2.03 -20.32 3.47
N LYS A 223 -1.72 -21.63 3.40
CA LYS A 223 -1.46 -22.34 2.13
C LYS A 223 -2.65 -22.28 1.17
N HIS A 224 -3.87 -22.49 1.68
CA HIS A 224 -5.07 -22.44 0.83
C HIS A 224 -5.40 -21.02 0.36
N LEU A 225 -5.13 -19.99 1.18
CA LEU A 225 -5.35 -18.60 0.78
C LEU A 225 -4.32 -18.16 -0.26
N LEU A 226 -3.05 -18.55 -0.09
CA LEU A 226 -2.00 -18.25 -1.06
C LEU A 226 -2.16 -19.00 -2.39
N ALA A 227 -2.89 -20.12 -2.40
CA ALA A 227 -3.22 -20.87 -3.61
C ALA A 227 -4.30 -20.20 -4.50
N VAL A 228 -4.92 -19.11 -4.04
CA VAL A 228 -5.93 -18.37 -4.80
C VAL A 228 -5.26 -17.60 -5.94
N LYS A 229 -5.27 -18.20 -7.14
CA LYS A 229 -4.57 -17.68 -8.33
C LYS A 229 -5.03 -16.28 -8.77
N GLN A 230 -6.29 -15.94 -8.57
CA GLN A 230 -6.83 -14.62 -8.90
C GLN A 230 -6.15 -13.49 -8.10
N VAL A 231 -5.61 -13.79 -6.91
CA VAL A 231 -4.88 -12.83 -6.09
C VAL A 231 -3.38 -13.00 -6.27
N PHE A 232 -2.89 -14.24 -6.13
CA PHE A 232 -1.46 -14.52 -5.99
C PHE A 232 -0.78 -15.08 -7.24
N GLY A 233 -1.53 -15.37 -8.30
CA GLY A 233 -1.01 -16.09 -9.47
C GLY A 233 -0.36 -17.41 -9.05
N GLU A 234 0.90 -17.60 -9.43
CA GLU A 234 1.67 -18.80 -9.07
C GLU A 234 2.49 -18.64 -7.77
N LEU A 235 2.43 -17.50 -7.07
CA LEU A 235 3.22 -17.28 -5.86
C LEU A 235 2.94 -18.33 -4.76
N GLY A 236 1.70 -18.80 -4.66
CA GLY A 236 1.32 -19.84 -3.70
C GLY A 236 1.97 -21.21 -3.93
N THR A 237 2.69 -21.39 -5.06
CA THR A 237 3.46 -22.62 -5.34
C THR A 237 4.91 -22.53 -4.88
N ASN A 238 5.40 -21.33 -4.54
CA ASN A 238 6.78 -21.12 -4.12
C ASN A 238 6.90 -21.35 -2.60
N GLU A 239 7.54 -22.46 -2.22
CA GLU A 239 7.65 -22.87 -0.80
C GLU A 239 8.33 -21.81 0.07
N LYS A 240 9.42 -21.17 -0.41
CA LYS A 240 10.10 -20.10 0.34
C LYS A 240 9.17 -18.94 0.68
N PHE A 241 8.34 -18.53 -0.28
CA PHE A 241 7.35 -17.47 -0.07
C PHE A 241 6.23 -17.91 0.88
N VAL A 242 5.66 -19.10 0.68
CA VAL A 242 4.61 -19.65 1.54
C VAL A 242 5.08 -19.78 2.98
N ASP A 243 6.29 -20.29 3.21
CA ASP A 243 6.88 -20.48 4.53
C ASP A 243 7.14 -19.14 5.23
N SER A 244 7.66 -18.15 4.49
CA SER A 244 7.88 -16.79 5.02
C SER A 244 6.58 -16.13 5.46
N VAL A 245 5.52 -16.21 4.64
CA VAL A 245 4.18 -15.68 5.00
C VAL A 245 3.57 -16.47 6.16
N GLN A 246 3.73 -17.79 6.19
CA GLN A 246 3.23 -18.63 7.29
C GLN A 246 3.90 -18.26 8.62
N GLN A 247 5.21 -18.01 8.61
CA GLN A 247 5.95 -17.56 9.79
C GLN A 247 5.42 -16.22 10.32
N VAL A 248 5.20 -15.24 9.43
CA VAL A 248 4.59 -13.95 9.80
C VAL A 248 3.23 -14.18 10.45
N VAL A 249 2.33 -14.94 9.81
CA VAL A 249 0.97 -15.14 10.32
C VAL A 249 0.99 -15.82 11.68
N ASN A 250 1.85 -16.81 11.89
CA ASN A 250 2.01 -17.44 13.21
C ASN A 250 2.39 -16.39 14.27
N LEU A 251 3.42 -15.57 14.00
CA LEU A 251 3.84 -14.50 14.92
C LEU A 251 2.72 -13.49 15.19
N LEU A 252 1.90 -13.14 14.19
CA LEU A 252 0.78 -12.22 14.36
C LEU A 252 -0.29 -12.79 15.31
N TYR A 253 -0.56 -14.09 15.23
CA TYR A 253 -1.50 -14.75 16.14
C TYR A 253 -0.94 -14.96 17.55
N GLU A 254 0.36 -15.24 17.67
CA GLU A 254 1.02 -15.50 18.95
C GLU A 254 1.28 -14.21 19.74
N ASN A 255 1.78 -13.17 19.07
CA ASN A 255 2.38 -12.00 19.73
C ASN A 255 1.65 -10.67 19.42
N GLY A 256 0.79 -10.64 18.39
CA GLY A 256 0.17 -9.42 17.89
C GLY A 256 1.11 -8.53 17.07
N SER A 257 0.52 -7.62 16.30
CA SER A 257 1.15 -6.89 15.20
C SER A 257 2.36 -6.08 15.63
N LYS A 258 2.27 -5.40 16.77
CA LYS A 258 3.37 -4.55 17.27
C LYS A 258 4.61 -5.36 17.66
N ALA A 259 4.42 -6.46 18.38
CA ALA A 259 5.52 -7.33 18.77
C ALA A 259 6.09 -8.09 17.57
N THR A 260 5.23 -8.57 16.66
CA THR A 260 5.66 -9.20 15.41
C THR A 260 6.54 -8.26 14.58
N LEU A 261 6.10 -7.01 14.37
CA LEU A 261 6.86 -6.04 13.58
C LEU A 261 8.27 -5.82 14.15
N LYS A 262 8.35 -5.56 15.46
CA LYS A 262 9.63 -5.34 16.14
C LYS A 262 10.56 -6.56 16.04
N GLN A 263 10.01 -7.76 16.24
CA GLN A 263 10.76 -9.00 16.08
C GLN A 263 11.23 -9.18 14.62
N TRP A 264 10.36 -8.92 13.65
CA TRP A 264 10.65 -9.07 12.22
C TRP A 264 11.72 -8.10 11.73
N LEU A 265 11.72 -6.86 12.24
CA LEU A 265 12.80 -5.87 12.01
C LEU A 265 14.13 -6.34 12.60
N ASN A 266 14.12 -6.87 13.83
CA ASN A 266 15.34 -7.37 14.46
C ASN A 266 15.94 -8.55 13.68
N MET A 267 15.10 -9.48 13.21
CA MET A 267 15.53 -10.59 12.35
C MET A 267 16.12 -10.14 11.02
N TYR A 268 15.67 -9.01 10.48
CA TYR A 268 16.21 -8.46 9.23
C TYR A 268 17.60 -7.83 9.42
N LYS A 269 17.85 -7.25 10.60
CA LYS A 269 19.09 -6.53 10.92
C LYS A 269 20.22 -7.45 11.40
N SER A 270 19.89 -8.65 11.89
CA SER A 270 20.84 -9.66 12.36
C SER A 270 21.46 -10.45 11.21
#